data_AF-A0A353W2Z6-F1
#
_entry.id   AF-A0A353W2Z6-F1
#
_cell.length_a   1.000
_cell.length_b   1.000
_cell.length_c   1.000
_cell.angle_alpha   90.00
_cell.angle_beta   90.00
_cell.angle_gamma   90.00
#
_symmetry.space_group_name_H-M   'P 1'
#
loop_
_entity.id
_entity.type
_entity.pdbx_description
1 polymer ?
#
loop_
_entity_poly.entity_id
_entity_poly.type
_entity_poly.pdbx_seq_one_letter_code
_entity_poly.pdbx_strand_id
1 'polypeptide(L)'
;MAKVLMKGNEAVCEAAIRAGCRFFFGYPITPQNEIPEYMSEKLPKVGGVFLQAESEVAAINMVYGASGTGGRVMTSSSSPGMALKQEGISYIAGA
;
A
#
# COMPACT_ATOMS: atom_id res chain seq x y z
N MET A 1 11.38 25.11 2.19
CA MET A 1 10.04 24.54 1.89
C MET A 1 9.01 25.17 2.80
N ALA A 2 7.82 25.49 2.28
CA ALA A 2 6.70 25.90 3.12
C ALA A 2 6.23 24.71 3.99
N LYS A 3 5.81 24.98 5.23
CA LYS A 3 5.23 23.95 6.10
C LYS A 3 3.82 23.63 5.59
N VAL A 4 3.52 22.35 5.43
CA VAL A 4 2.20 21.85 5.02
C VAL A 4 1.59 21.11 6.20
N LEU A 5 0.36 21.45 6.55
CA LEU A 5 -0.45 20.67 7.50
C LEU A 5 -1.09 19.51 6.72
N MET A 6 -0.86 18.29 7.18
CA MET A 6 -1.28 17.08 6.49
C MET A 6 -1.67 16.01 7.51
N LYS A 7 -2.66 15.16 7.19
CA LYS A 7 -3.01 14.03 8.04
C LYS A 7 -1.88 12.98 8.02
N GLY A 8 -1.73 12.22 9.11
CA GLY A 8 -0.69 11.18 9.18
C GLY A 8 -0.78 10.14 8.06
N ASN A 9 -2.00 9.70 7.74
CA ASN A 9 -2.28 8.74 6.66
C ASN A 9 -1.85 9.28 5.29
N GLU A 10 -2.17 10.53 4.99
CA GLU A 10 -1.78 11.19 3.74
C GLU A 10 -0.25 11.39 3.68
N ALA A 11 0.36 11.74 4.82
CA ALA A 11 1.80 11.96 4.91
C ALA A 11 2.62 10.70 4.61
N VAL A 12 2.20 9.53 5.10
CA VAL A 12 2.89 8.27 4.79
C VAL A 12 2.72 7.90 3.30
N CYS A 13 1.57 8.15 2.71
CA CYS A 13 1.33 7.91 1.29
C CYS A 13 2.21 8.81 0.40
N GLU A 14 2.21 10.11 0.70
CA GLU A 14 3.01 11.09 -0.02
C GLU A 14 4.51 10.77 0.08
N ALA A 15 4.98 10.39 1.28
CA ALA A 15 6.36 9.96 1.48
C ALA A 15 6.69 8.71 0.64
N ALA A 16 5.81 7.71 0.59
CA ALA A 16 6.01 6.50 -0.20
C ALA A 16 6.08 6.82 -1.71
N ILE A 17 5.19 7.67 -2.22
CA ILE A 17 5.18 8.09 -3.62
C ILE A 17 6.49 8.82 -3.98
N ARG A 18 6.92 9.76 -3.13
CA ARG A 18 8.20 10.47 -3.30
C ARG A 18 9.40 9.55 -3.24
N ALA A 19 9.34 8.51 -2.43
CA ALA A 19 10.36 7.45 -2.36
C ALA A 19 10.32 6.50 -3.58
N GLY A 20 9.47 6.75 -4.58
CA GLY A 20 9.43 5.95 -5.80
C GLY A 20 8.46 4.76 -5.73
N CYS A 21 7.59 4.67 -4.73
CA CYS A 21 6.53 3.65 -4.72
C CYS A 21 5.57 3.90 -5.89
N ARG A 22 5.32 2.86 -6.69
CA ARG A 22 4.45 2.94 -7.89
C ARG A 22 3.32 1.95 -7.88
N PHE A 23 3.25 1.06 -6.90
CA PHE A 23 2.19 0.05 -6.83
C PHE A 23 1.59 0.02 -5.43
N PHE A 24 0.27 0.07 -5.34
CA PHE A 24 -0.46 -0.15 -4.10
C PHE A 24 -1.52 -1.22 -4.30
N PHE A 25 -1.52 -2.21 -3.42
CA PHE A 25 -2.51 -3.27 -3.38
C PHE A 25 -3.12 -3.32 -1.98
N GLY A 26 -4.43 -3.18 -1.84
CA GLY A 26 -5.07 -3.12 -0.52
C GLY A 26 -6.54 -3.49 -0.51
N TYR A 27 -7.03 -3.83 0.66
CA TYR A 27 -8.45 -4.09 0.94
C TYR A 27 -8.95 -3.04 1.95
N PRO A 28 -10.14 -2.43 1.75
CA PRO A 28 -10.63 -1.39 2.66
C PRO A 28 -10.93 -1.93 4.06
N ILE A 29 -10.32 -1.33 5.09
CA ILE A 29 -10.64 -1.59 6.50
C ILE A 29 -10.49 -0.31 7.35
N THR A 30 -11.46 0.00 8.20
CA THR A 30 -11.40 1.14 9.13
C THR A 30 -10.37 0.87 10.23
N PRO A 31 -9.52 1.85 10.64
CA PRO A 31 -9.45 3.26 10.25
C PRO A 31 -8.47 3.57 9.10
N GLN A 32 -7.99 2.55 8.39
CA GLN A 32 -6.94 2.68 7.38
C GLN A 32 -7.44 3.23 6.03
N ASN A 33 -8.75 3.35 5.81
CA ASN A 33 -9.39 3.73 4.53
C ASN A 33 -8.90 5.03 3.87
N GLU A 34 -8.36 6.01 4.62
CA GLU A 34 -7.82 7.23 4.02
C GLU A 34 -6.56 6.97 3.17
N ILE A 35 -5.80 5.91 3.46
CA ILE A 35 -4.62 5.51 2.68
C ILE A 35 -4.99 5.07 1.25
N PRO A 36 -5.88 4.08 1.04
CA PRO A 36 -6.24 3.62 -0.29
C PRO A 36 -6.99 4.71 -1.05
N GLU A 37 -7.79 5.54 -0.38
CA GLU A 37 -8.39 6.74 -0.98
C GLU A 37 -7.31 7.65 -1.57
N TYR A 38 -6.33 8.06 -0.75
CA TYR A 38 -5.24 8.92 -1.19
C TYR A 38 -4.42 8.29 -2.32
N MET A 39 -4.06 7.01 -2.19
CA MET A 39 -3.24 6.30 -3.17
C MET A 39 -3.97 6.09 -4.49
N SER A 40 -5.28 5.83 -4.46
CA SER A 40 -6.10 5.73 -5.66
C SER A 40 -6.11 7.02 -6.48
N GLU A 41 -6.06 8.17 -5.79
CA GLU A 41 -6.05 9.48 -6.43
C GLU A 41 -4.66 9.87 -6.96
N LYS A 42 -3.59 9.57 -6.19
CA LYS A 42 -2.24 10.07 -6.48
C LYS A 42 -1.39 9.16 -7.36
N LEU A 43 -1.48 7.83 -7.21
CA LEU A 43 -0.60 6.91 -7.96
C LEU A 43 -0.76 7.02 -9.48
N PRO A 44 -1.97 7.10 -10.06
CA PRO A 44 -2.13 7.24 -11.50
C PRO A 44 -1.45 8.49 -12.06
N LYS A 45 -1.37 9.57 -11.25
CA LYS A 45 -0.74 10.84 -11.63
C LYS A 45 0.79 10.76 -11.75
N VAL A 46 1.40 9.72 -11.18
CA VAL A 46 2.86 9.48 -11.22
C VAL A 46 3.23 8.21 -11.98
N GLY A 47 2.32 7.71 -12.84
CA GLY A 47 2.51 6.49 -13.62
C GLY A 47 2.48 5.22 -12.78
N GLY A 48 1.92 5.27 -11.58
CA GLY A 48 1.71 4.12 -10.71
C GLY A 48 0.34 3.48 -10.89
N VAL A 49 0.16 2.32 -10.26
CA VAL A 49 -1.06 1.53 -10.25
C VAL A 49 -1.58 1.41 -8.83
N PHE A 50 -2.85 1.77 -8.65
CA PHE A 50 -3.64 1.42 -7.48
C PHE A 50 -4.57 0.28 -7.87
N LEU A 51 -4.65 -0.76 -7.04
CA LEU A 51 -5.61 -1.84 -7.21
C LEU A 51 -6.21 -2.21 -5.86
N GLN A 52 -7.54 -2.16 -5.80
CA GLN A 52 -8.31 -2.67 -4.68
C GLN A 52 -8.41 -4.19 -4.82
N ALA A 53 -7.79 -4.91 -3.89
CA ALA A 53 -7.87 -6.35 -3.82
C ALA A 53 -9.22 -6.80 -3.24
N GLU A 54 -9.55 -8.07 -3.41
CA GLU A 54 -10.75 -8.71 -2.86
C GLU A 54 -10.61 -9.09 -1.37
N SER A 55 -9.38 -9.20 -0.86
CA SER A 55 -9.06 -9.51 0.53
C SER A 55 -7.64 -9.07 0.90
N GLU A 56 -7.34 -9.06 2.20
CA GLU A 56 -5.98 -8.80 2.68
C GLU A 56 -4.97 -9.87 2.25
N VAL A 57 -5.41 -11.13 2.17
CA VAL A 57 -4.61 -12.28 1.68
C VAL A 57 -4.23 -12.07 0.22
N ALA A 58 -5.18 -11.65 -0.60
CA ALA A 58 -4.91 -11.33 -2.00
C ALA A 58 -3.95 -10.13 -2.12
N ALA A 59 -4.22 -9.05 -1.37
CA ALA A 59 -3.39 -7.85 -1.41
C ALA A 59 -1.92 -8.11 -1.03
N ILE A 60 -1.62 -8.97 -0.04
CA ILE A 60 -0.22 -9.25 0.32
C ILE A 60 0.48 -10.13 -0.72
N ASN A 61 -0.24 -11.07 -1.35
CA ASN A 61 0.33 -11.88 -2.43
C ASN A 61 0.55 -11.07 -3.71
N MET A 62 -0.30 -10.08 -3.99
CA MET A 62 -0.06 -9.10 -5.06
C MET A 62 1.20 -8.25 -4.78
N VAL A 63 1.39 -7.80 -3.52
CA VAL A 63 2.63 -7.14 -3.09
C VAL A 63 3.83 -8.04 -3.34
N TYR A 64 3.77 -9.31 -2.92
CA TYR A 64 4.88 -10.25 -3.12
C TYR A 64 5.24 -10.39 -4.60
N GLY A 65 4.25 -10.67 -5.47
CA GLY A 65 4.48 -10.84 -6.90
C GLY A 65 5.03 -9.57 -7.58
N ALA A 66 4.46 -8.40 -7.28
CA ALA A 66 4.91 -7.14 -7.87
C ALA A 66 6.30 -6.72 -7.35
N SER A 67 6.62 -7.01 -6.09
CA SER A 67 7.97 -6.79 -5.55
C SER A 67 8.98 -7.72 -6.23
N GLY A 68 8.61 -8.99 -6.47
CA GLY A 68 9.46 -9.98 -7.13
C GLY A 68 9.85 -9.63 -8.58
N THR A 69 9.09 -8.76 -9.25
CA THR A 69 9.43 -8.24 -10.58
C THR A 69 10.22 -6.93 -10.56
N GLY A 70 10.65 -6.46 -9.36
CA GLY A 70 11.42 -5.23 -9.18
C GLY A 70 10.56 -3.98 -8.92
N GLY A 71 9.25 -4.11 -8.78
CA GLY A 71 8.36 -3.00 -8.47
C GLY A 71 8.51 -2.52 -7.03
N ARG A 72 8.63 -1.20 -6.82
CA ARG A 72 8.49 -0.63 -5.47
C ARG A 72 7.01 -0.53 -5.11
N VAL A 73 6.60 -1.37 -4.17
CA VAL A 73 5.21 -1.65 -3.85
C VAL A 73 4.91 -1.36 -2.39
N MET A 74 3.63 -1.15 -2.06
CA MET A 74 3.18 -1.12 -0.68
C MET A 74 1.74 -1.63 -0.52
N THR A 75 1.39 -1.97 0.71
CA THR A 75 0.03 -2.24 1.16
C THR A 75 -0.17 -1.58 2.52
N SER A 76 -1.41 -1.54 2.99
CA SER A 76 -1.76 -1.11 4.34
C SER A 76 -3.05 -1.81 4.74
N SER A 77 -3.24 -2.05 6.04
CA SER A 77 -4.46 -2.60 6.61
C SER A 77 -4.42 -2.38 8.14
N SER A 78 -5.35 -2.97 8.90
CA SER A 78 -5.51 -2.80 10.34
C SER A 78 -5.88 -4.13 11.01
N SER A 79 -5.40 -4.36 12.23
CA SER A 79 -5.78 -5.45 13.13
C SER A 79 -6.15 -6.79 12.45
N PRO A 80 -7.42 -7.18 12.17
CA PRO A 80 -7.70 -8.48 11.54
C PRO A 80 -7.00 -8.65 10.18
N GLY A 81 -6.94 -7.57 9.40
CA GLY A 81 -6.32 -7.61 8.10
C GLY A 81 -4.79 -7.69 8.16
N MET A 82 -4.15 -7.28 9.26
CA MET A 82 -2.74 -7.62 9.51
C MET A 82 -2.56 -9.10 9.81
N ALA A 83 -3.44 -9.69 10.63
CA ALA A 83 -3.40 -11.12 10.94
C ALA A 83 -3.55 -11.99 9.67
N LEU A 84 -4.43 -11.60 8.75
CA LEU A 84 -4.62 -12.28 7.46
C LEU A 84 -3.40 -12.18 6.53
N LYS A 85 -2.53 -11.18 6.71
CA LYS A 85 -1.33 -11.00 5.88
C LYS A 85 -0.11 -11.77 6.38
N GLN A 86 -0.16 -12.35 7.58
CA GLN A 86 1.01 -12.92 8.26
C GLN A 86 1.73 -13.99 7.43
N GLU A 87 0.99 -14.87 6.76
CA GLU A 87 1.58 -15.87 5.86
C GLU A 87 2.37 -15.20 4.74
N GLY A 88 1.76 -14.27 4.01
CA GLY A 88 2.42 -13.54 2.92
C GLY A 88 3.63 -12.73 3.38
N ILE A 89 3.57 -12.10 4.56
CA ILE A 89 4.70 -11.39 5.16
C ILE A 89 5.86 -12.36 5.44
N SER A 90 5.57 -13.56 5.97
CA SER A 90 6.59 -14.58 6.21
C SER A 90 7.25 -15.04 4.91
N TYR A 91 6.48 -15.24 3.83
CA TYR A 91 7.05 -15.59 2.52
C TYR A 91 7.93 -14.47 1.96
N ILE A 92 7.50 -13.21 2.03
CA ILE A 92 8.28 -12.06 1.55
C ILE A 92 9.60 -11.93 2.32
N ALA A 93 9.59 -12.15 3.64
CA ALA A 93 10.80 -12.03 4.45
C ALA A 93 11.82 -13.15 4.21
N GLY A 94 11.36 -14.32 3.77
CA GLY A 94 12.22 -15.49 3.52
C GLY A 94 12.69 -15.66 2.07
N ALA A 95 12.22 -14.81 1.15
CA ALA A 95 12.52 -14.88 -0.29
C ALA A 95 13.76 -14.09 -0.69
#